data_AF-A0A368DTD4-F1
#
_entry.id   AF-A0A368DTD4-F1
#
_cell.length_a   1.000
_cell.length_b   1.000
_cell.length_c   1.000
_cell.angle_alpha   90.00
_cell.angle_beta   90.00
_cell.angle_gamma   90.00
#
_symmetry.space_group_name_H-M   'P 1'
#
loop_
_entity.id
_entity.type
_entity.pdbx_description
1 polymer ?
#
loop_
_entity_poly.entity_id
_entity_poly.type
_entity_poly.pdbx_seq_one_letter_code
_entity_poly.pdbx_strand_id
1 'polypeptide(L)'
;MAGKKNTFERLALKERIEMTKKARDVKLLHEELKHTELMKQQIDDALAQTPKNTAATTGNELKSGNWFVEKILEQRTTVQNKCDFLQNEVTAAREKLSAARRRHAKASDKASERQKEIMLEKENKREADLPKRNIIRNA
;
A
#
# COMPACT_ATOMS: atom_id res chain seq x y z
N MET A 1 -23.90 6.83 26.34
CA MET A 1 -24.59 6.31 25.14
C MET A 1 -23.76 6.70 23.91
N ALA A 2 -22.99 5.77 23.34
CA ALA A 2 -22.27 6.04 22.10
C ALA A 2 -23.31 6.25 20.99
N GLY A 3 -23.49 7.50 20.55
CA GLY A 3 -24.44 7.85 19.50
C GLY A 3 -24.14 7.05 18.22
N LYS A 4 -25.18 6.59 17.53
CA LYS A 4 -25.03 5.91 16.24
C LYS A 4 -24.16 6.77 15.31
N LYS A 5 -23.08 6.18 14.81
CA LYS A 5 -22.17 6.87 13.88
C LYS A 5 -22.91 7.43 12.69
N ASN A 6 -22.61 8.67 12.35
CA ASN A 6 -23.17 9.35 11.19
C ASN A 6 -22.78 8.62 9.90
N THR A 7 -23.56 8.78 8.82
CA THR A 7 -23.27 8.21 7.49
C THR A 7 -21.88 8.61 6.99
N PHE A 8 -21.43 9.84 7.24
CA PHE A 8 -20.09 10.30 6.87
C PHE A 8 -18.98 9.64 7.68
N GLU A 9 -19.18 9.41 8.98
CA GLU A 9 -18.22 8.66 9.81
C GLU A 9 -18.12 7.19 9.38
N ARG A 10 -19.25 6.60 8.99
CA ARG A 10 -19.27 5.23 8.41
C ARG A 10 -18.54 5.18 7.07
N LEU A 11 -18.71 6.21 6.22
CA LEU A 11 -17.98 6.32 4.96
C LEU A 11 -16.48 6.50 5.19
N ALA A 12 -16.06 7.38 6.11
CA ALA A 12 -14.66 7.57 6.47
C ALA A 12 -14.04 6.26 6.99
N LEU A 13 -14.76 5.51 7.83
CA LEU A 13 -14.31 4.21 8.31
C LEU A 13 -14.16 3.20 7.16
N LYS A 14 -15.11 3.16 6.23
CA LYS A 14 -15.04 2.29 5.03
C LYS A 14 -13.81 2.63 4.19
N GLU A 15 -13.59 3.90 3.87
CA GLU A 15 -12.43 4.34 3.10
C GLU A 15 -11.11 4.06 3.83
N ARG A 16 -11.08 4.16 5.17
CA ARG A 16 -9.92 3.80 5.97
C ARG A 16 -9.57 2.33 5.83
N ILE A 17 -10.57 1.44 5.94
CA ILE A 17 -10.37 0.00 5.79
C ILE A 17 -9.83 -0.31 4.38
N GLU A 18 -10.41 0.30 3.35
CA GLU A 18 -9.96 0.11 1.96
C GLU A 18 -8.55 0.64 1.70
N MET A 19 -8.20 1.78 2.30
CA MET A 19 -6.84 2.32 2.27
C MET A 19 -5.86 1.36 2.96
N THR A 20 -6.19 0.84 4.14
CA THR A 20 -5.33 -0.10 4.88
C THR A 20 -5.14 -1.42 4.12
N LYS A 21 -6.17 -1.94 3.44
CA LYS A 21 -6.01 -3.10 2.56
C LYS A 21 -4.97 -2.82 1.48
N LYS A 22 -5.12 -1.73 0.74
CA LYS A 22 -4.17 -1.35 -0.33
C LYS A 22 -2.76 -1.09 0.19
N ALA A 23 -2.62 -0.55 1.40
CA ALA A 23 -1.32 -0.38 2.03
C ALA A 23 -0.64 -1.71 2.33
N ARG A 24 -1.40 -2.73 2.75
CA ARG A 24 -0.88 -4.09 2.92
C ARG A 24 -0.47 -4.71 1.59
N ASP A 25 -1.28 -4.55 0.55
CA ASP A 25 -0.97 -5.08 -0.80
C ASP A 25 0.36 -4.50 -1.33
N VAL A 26 0.55 -3.18 -1.20
CA VAL A 26 1.83 -2.52 -1.56
C VAL A 26 3.00 -3.10 -0.78
N LYS A 27 2.82 -3.36 0.52
CA LYS A 27 3.88 -3.93 1.36
C LYS A 27 4.26 -5.34 0.90
N LEU A 28 3.27 -6.21 0.66
CA LEU A 28 3.49 -7.58 0.21
C LEU A 28 4.20 -7.62 -1.15
N LEU A 29 3.72 -6.83 -2.12
CA LEU A 29 4.36 -6.73 -3.44
C LEU A 29 5.80 -6.22 -3.35
N HIS A 30 6.07 -5.26 -2.46
CA HIS A 30 7.42 -4.75 -2.26
C HIS A 30 8.36 -5.77 -1.60
N GLU A 31 7.86 -6.55 -0.65
CA GLU A 31 8.61 -7.67 -0.05
C GLU A 31 8.93 -8.74 -1.11
N GLU A 32 7.96 -9.12 -1.94
CA GLU A 32 8.18 -10.08 -3.03
C GLU A 32 9.18 -9.57 -4.07
N LEU A 33 9.09 -8.29 -4.44
CA LEU A 33 10.06 -7.65 -5.33
C LEU A 33 11.47 -7.74 -4.74
N LYS A 34 11.65 -7.35 -3.48
CA LYS A 34 12.94 -7.41 -2.80
C LYS A 34 13.50 -8.83 -2.77
N HIS A 35 12.66 -9.84 -2.50
CA HIS A 35 13.09 -11.24 -2.53
C HIS A 35 13.50 -11.69 -3.93
N THR A 36 12.77 -11.25 -4.97
CA THR A 36 13.07 -11.59 -6.35
C THR A 36 14.35 -10.90 -6.84
N GLU A 37 14.60 -9.65 -6.43
CA GLU A 37 15.86 -8.94 -6.69
C GLU A 37 17.06 -9.63 -6.04
N LEU A 38 16.90 -10.12 -4.80
CA LEU A 38 17.94 -10.90 -4.14
C LEU A 38 18.22 -12.21 -4.89
N MET A 39 17.18 -12.92 -5.33
CA MET A 39 17.33 -14.14 -6.12
C MET A 39 18.04 -13.87 -7.45
N LYS A 40 17.72 -12.75 -8.10
CA LYS A 40 18.43 -12.30 -9.32
C LYS A 40 19.91 -12.12 -9.06
N GLN A 41 20.27 -11.45 -7.97
CA GLN A 41 21.67 -11.24 -7.58
C GLN A 41 22.38 -12.58 -7.34
N GLN A 42 21.75 -13.52 -6.65
CA GLN A 42 22.32 -14.86 -6.43
C GLN A 42 22.55 -15.63 -7.74
N ILE A 43 21.67 -15.49 -8.73
CA ILE A 43 21.84 -16.09 -10.06
C ILE A 43 22.99 -15.42 -10.81
N ASP A 44 23.09 -14.08 -10.75
CA ASP A 44 24.20 -13.32 -11.34
C ASP A 44 25.55 -13.75 -10.72
N ASP A 45 25.59 -13.93 -9.39
CA ASP A 45 26.77 -14.41 -8.68
C ASP A 45 27.14 -15.85 -9.07
N ALA A 46 26.15 -16.74 -9.21
CA ALA A 46 26.36 -18.11 -9.66
C ALA A 46 26.92 -18.16 -11.08
N LEU A 47 26.45 -17.30 -11.99
CA LEU A 47 27.02 -17.16 -13.34
C LEU A 47 28.47 -16.68 -13.29
N ALA A 48 28.78 -15.70 -12.44
CA ALA A 48 30.15 -15.19 -12.30
C ALA A 48 31.12 -16.22 -11.72
N GLN A 49 30.63 -17.09 -10.82
CA GLN A 49 31.40 -18.19 -10.22
C GLN A 49 31.48 -19.43 -11.11
N THR A 50 30.68 -19.50 -12.19
CA THR A 50 30.74 -20.64 -13.10
C THR A 50 32.08 -20.64 -13.83
N PRO A 51 32.93 -21.67 -13.64
CA PRO A 51 34.24 -21.69 -14.25
C PRO A 51 34.11 -21.61 -15.75
N LYS A 52 34.85 -20.69 -16.38
CA LYS A 52 35.08 -20.77 -17.83
C LYS A 52 35.68 -22.16 -18.07
N ASN A 53 35.16 -22.88 -19.06
CA ASN A 53 35.44 -24.29 -19.34
C ASN A 53 36.92 -24.60 -19.74
N THR A 54 37.86 -23.76 -19.30
CA THR A 54 39.29 -23.78 -19.61
C THR A 54 40.04 -24.94 -18.97
N ALA A 55 39.43 -25.66 -18.02
CA ALA A 55 40.01 -26.81 -17.35
C ALA A 55 39.36 -28.15 -17.75
N ALA A 56 38.31 -28.14 -18.60
CA ALA A 56 37.65 -29.37 -19.02
C ALA A 56 38.53 -30.16 -20.00
N THR A 57 38.76 -31.43 -19.69
CA THR A 57 39.65 -32.31 -20.45
C THR A 57 38.88 -33.31 -21.32
N THR A 58 37.57 -33.47 -21.10
CA THR A 58 36.72 -34.37 -21.90
C THR A 58 35.54 -33.64 -22.57
N GLY A 59 35.11 -34.15 -23.72
CA GLY A 59 33.96 -33.60 -24.45
C GLY A 59 32.63 -33.67 -23.68
N ASN A 60 32.48 -34.60 -22.74
CA ASN A 60 31.29 -34.72 -21.90
C ASN A 60 31.24 -33.64 -20.81
N GLU A 61 32.38 -33.29 -20.21
CA GLU A 61 32.49 -32.17 -19.25
C GLU A 61 32.17 -30.83 -19.91
N LEU A 62 32.63 -30.63 -21.16
CA LEU A 62 32.30 -29.44 -21.93
C LEU A 62 30.78 -29.32 -22.17
N LYS A 63 30.14 -30.43 -22.57
CA LYS A 63 28.69 -30.47 -22.83
C LYS A 63 27.87 -30.23 -21.57
N SER A 64 28.22 -30.88 -20.46
CA SER A 64 27.49 -30.70 -19.20
C SER A 64 27.66 -29.27 -18.67
N GLY A 65 28.87 -28.71 -18.71
CA GLY A 65 29.13 -27.33 -18.33
C GLY A 65 28.30 -26.32 -19.14
N ASN A 66 28.25 -26.50 -20.46
CA ASN A 66 27.42 -25.64 -21.33
C ASN A 66 25.92 -25.76 -21.01
N TRP A 67 25.43 -26.98 -20.76
CA TRP A 67 24.03 -27.20 -20.39
C TRP A 67 23.68 -26.50 -19.07
N PHE A 68 24.54 -26.58 -18.05
CA PHE A 68 24.32 -25.86 -16.79
C PHE A 68 24.30 -24.34 -16.99
N VAL A 69 25.25 -23.79 -17.75
CA VAL A 69 25.28 -22.35 -18.07
C VAL A 69 23.98 -21.91 -18.75
N GLU A 70 23.52 -22.67 -19.75
CA GLU A 70 22.25 -22.40 -20.44
C GLU A 70 21.07 -22.37 -19.45
N LYS A 71 20.99 -23.33 -18.53
CA LYS A 71 19.94 -23.34 -17.49
C LYS A 71 20.00 -22.16 -16.53
N ILE A 72 21.19 -21.73 -16.12
CA ILE A 72 21.32 -20.56 -15.26
C ILE A 72 20.91 -19.29 -16.03
N LEU A 73 21.23 -19.17 -17.32
CA LEU A 73 20.78 -18.05 -18.17
C LEU A 73 19.26 -18.02 -18.40
N GLU A 74 18.63 -19.18 -18.59
CA GLU A 74 17.16 -19.31 -18.66
C GLU A 74 16.50 -18.83 -17.35
N GLN A 75 17.03 -19.29 -16.21
CA GLN A 75 16.54 -18.89 -14.89
C GLN A 75 16.71 -17.39 -14.66
N ARG A 76 17.88 -16.83 -15.03
CA ARG A 76 18.16 -15.40 -14.96
C ARG A 76 17.11 -14.58 -15.71
N THR A 77 16.80 -14.99 -16.94
CA THR A 77 15.82 -14.31 -17.78
C THR A 77 14.43 -14.35 -17.14
N THR A 78 14.05 -15.51 -16.59
CA THR A 78 12.76 -15.69 -15.90
C THR A 78 12.64 -14.80 -14.68
N VAL A 79 13.69 -14.74 -13.84
CA VAL A 79 13.70 -13.90 -12.65
C VAL A 79 13.73 -12.41 -13.01
N GLN A 80 14.46 -12.02 -14.06
CA GLN A 80 14.44 -10.65 -14.56
C GLN A 80 13.03 -10.22 -14.99
N ASN A 81 12.33 -11.05 -15.77
CA ASN A 81 10.95 -10.78 -16.18
C ASN A 81 10.02 -10.65 -14.98
N LYS A 82 10.21 -11.48 -13.94
CA LYS A 82 9.45 -11.39 -12.69
C LYS A 82 9.73 -10.09 -11.94
N CYS A 83 10.99 -9.64 -11.87
CA CYS A 83 11.34 -8.34 -11.28
C CYS A 83 10.63 -7.19 -12.01
N ASP A 84 10.70 -7.17 -13.35
CA ASP A 84 10.07 -6.11 -14.15
C ASP A 84 8.55 -6.09 -13.97
N PHE A 85 7.92 -7.26 -13.94
CA PHE A 85 6.50 -7.39 -13.63
C PHE A 85 6.16 -6.86 -12.23
N LEU A 86 6.88 -7.30 -11.19
CA LEU A 86 6.63 -6.87 -9.81
C LEU A 86 6.87 -5.37 -9.62
N GLN A 87 7.86 -4.79 -10.29
CA GLN A 87 8.14 -3.36 -10.26
C GLN A 87 6.95 -2.55 -10.82
N ASN A 88 6.35 -3.01 -11.92
CA ASN A 88 5.15 -2.42 -12.48
C ASN A 88 3.95 -2.56 -11.54
N GLU A 89 3.74 -3.74 -10.95
CA GLU A 89 2.65 -3.98 -10.00
C GLU A 89 2.79 -3.13 -8.73
N VAL A 90 4.00 -2.98 -8.17
CA VAL A 90 4.27 -2.09 -7.02
C VAL A 90 3.91 -0.65 -7.37
N THR A 91 4.27 -0.20 -8.57
CA THR A 91 3.96 1.16 -9.05
C THR A 91 2.45 1.37 -9.15
N ALA A 92 1.73 0.47 -9.83
CA ALA A 92 0.28 0.51 -9.95
C ALA A 92 -0.43 0.43 -8.58
N ALA A 93 0.06 -0.39 -7.67
CA ALA A 93 -0.48 -0.50 -6.31
C ALA A 93 -0.28 0.79 -5.50
N ARG A 94 0.87 1.46 -5.64
CA ARG A 94 1.15 2.76 -5.00
C ARG A 94 0.20 3.85 -5.51
N GLU A 95 -0.09 3.87 -6.81
CA GLU A 95 -1.08 4.80 -7.38
C GLU A 95 -2.48 4.56 -6.81
N LYS A 96 -2.92 3.29 -6.75
CA LYS A 96 -4.19 2.89 -6.13
C LYS A 96 -4.27 3.29 -4.65
N LEU A 97 -3.17 3.12 -3.91
CA LEU A 97 -3.08 3.55 -2.50
C LEU A 97 -3.16 5.07 -2.38
N SER A 98 -2.48 5.82 -3.24
CA SER A 98 -2.54 7.29 -3.28
C SER A 98 -3.97 7.78 -3.53
N ALA A 99 -4.68 7.18 -4.49
CA ALA A 99 -6.09 7.46 -4.72
C ALA A 99 -6.97 7.14 -3.50
N ALA A 100 -6.73 6.01 -2.84
CA ALA A 100 -7.46 5.63 -1.62
C ALA A 100 -7.20 6.59 -0.45
N ARG A 101 -5.96 7.08 -0.28
CA ARG A 101 -5.61 8.11 0.71
C ARG A 101 -6.40 9.39 0.48
N ARG A 102 -6.50 9.85 -0.78
CA ARG A 102 -7.30 11.03 -1.15
C ARG A 102 -8.78 10.85 -0.82
N ARG A 103 -9.36 9.67 -1.14
CA ARG A 103 -10.77 9.38 -0.79
C ARG A 103 -11.01 9.36 0.71
N HIS A 104 -10.12 8.70 1.46
CA HIS A 104 -10.19 8.67 2.91
C HIS A 104 -10.11 10.07 3.52
N ALA A 105 -9.17 10.91 3.07
CA ALA A 105 -9.04 12.29 3.54
C ALA A 105 -10.35 13.06 3.34
N LYS A 106 -10.88 13.08 2.10
CA LYS A 106 -12.16 13.75 1.80
C LYS A 106 -13.32 13.25 2.64
N ALA A 107 -13.41 11.93 2.86
CA ALA A 107 -14.46 11.36 3.69
C ALA A 107 -14.31 11.74 5.18
N SER A 108 -13.07 11.81 5.68
CA SER A 108 -12.77 12.23 7.05
C SER A 108 -13.04 13.71 7.28
N ASP A 109 -12.70 14.56 6.31
CA ASP A 109 -12.94 16.00 6.37
C ASP A 109 -14.45 16.27 6.47
N LYS A 110 -15.23 15.62 5.60
CA LYS A 110 -16.70 15.72 5.62
C LYS A 110 -17.33 15.19 6.90
N ALA A 111 -16.76 14.12 7.48
CA ALA A 111 -17.20 13.62 8.78
C ALA A 111 -16.91 14.64 9.90
N SER A 112 -15.75 15.30 9.85
CA SER A 112 -15.36 16.34 10.81
C SER A 112 -16.25 17.57 10.71
N GLU A 113 -16.50 18.07 9.50
CA GLU A 113 -17.41 19.20 9.23
C GLU A 113 -18.80 18.94 9.84
N ARG A 114 -19.38 17.79 9.52
CA ARG A 114 -20.71 17.44 10.03
C ARG A 114 -20.72 17.27 11.55
N GLN A 115 -19.63 16.80 12.15
CA GLN A 115 -19.54 16.73 13.60
C GLN A 115 -19.52 18.13 14.23
N LYS A 116 -18.85 19.10 13.62
CA LYS A 116 -18.86 20.50 14.05
C LYS A 116 -20.26 21.10 13.95
N GLU A 117 -20.97 20.87 12.84
CA GLU A 117 -22.36 21.31 12.66
C GLU A 117 -23.28 20.74 13.75
N ILE A 118 -23.18 19.45 14.05
CA ILE A 118 -23.99 18.82 15.11
C ILE A 118 -23.68 19.43 16.49
N MET A 119 -22.43 19.77 16.76
CA MET A 119 -22.05 20.41 18.03
C MET A 119 -22.60 21.82 18.12
N LEU A 120 -22.50 22.61 17.04
CA LEU A 120 -23.06 23.96 16.96
C LEU A 120 -24.59 23.94 17.10
N GLU A 121 -25.29 23.01 16.45
CA GLU A 121 -26.74 22.84 16.63
C GLU A 121 -27.14 22.54 18.08
N LYS A 122 -26.32 21.73 18.78
CA LYS A 122 -26.56 21.42 20.20
C LYS A 122 -26.33 22.64 21.10
N GLU A 123 -25.31 23.44 20.79
CA GLU A 123 -25.01 24.69 21.49
C GLU A 123 -26.13 25.70 21.31
N ASN A 124 -26.54 25.95 20.06
CA ASN A 124 -27.67 26.84 19.73
C ASN A 124 -28.97 26.43 20.43
N LYS A 125 -29.26 25.12 20.51
CA LYS A 125 -30.42 24.61 21.26
C LYS A 125 -30.31 24.89 22.75
N ARG A 126 -29.14 24.67 23.35
CA ARG A 126 -28.89 24.96 24.77
C ARG A 126 -29.06 26.45 25.06
N GLU A 127 -28.58 27.33 24.18
CA GLU A 127 -28.76 28.78 24.32
C GLU A 127 -30.22 29.20 24.19
N ALA A 128 -30.96 28.62 23.24
CA ALA A 128 -32.39 28.89 23.07
C ALA A 128 -33.24 28.42 24.27
N ASP A 129 -32.83 27.35 24.95
CA ASP A 129 -33.49 26.81 26.14
C ASP A 129 -33.16 27.63 27.41
N LEU A 130 -32.23 28.59 27.36
CA LEU A 130 -31.96 29.47 28.51
C LEU A 130 -33.15 30.40 28.76
N PRO A 131 -33.68 30.49 29.99
CA PRO A 131 -34.79 31.38 30.30
C PRO A 131 -34.39 32.84 30.04
N LYS A 132 -35.24 33.57 29.31
CA LYS A 132 -35.02 34.99 29.04
C LYS A 132 -34.89 35.74 30.37
N ARG A 133 -33.74 36.39 30.61
CA ARG A 133 -33.55 37.26 31.78
C ARG A 133 -34.59 38.37 31.73
N ASN A 134 -35.58 38.32 32.61
CA ASN A 134 -36.49 39.44 32.86
C ASN A 134 -35.66 40.58 33.48
N ILE A 135 -35.29 41.56 32.66
CA ILE A 135 -34.74 42.82 33.16
C ILE A 135 -35.93 43.62 33.69
N ILE A 136 -36.19 43.52 34.99
CA ILE A 136 -37.12 44.42 35.68
C ILE A 136 -36.50 45.82 35.59
N ARG A 137 -37.03 46.65 34.68
CA ARG A 137 -36.74 48.10 34.68
C ARG A 137 -37.52 48.70 35.83
N ASN A 138 -36.83 48.98 36.94
CA ASN A 138 -37.38 49.86 37.97
C ASN A 138 -37.47 51.27 37.37
N ALA A 139 -38.69 51.77 37.23
CA ALA A 139 -39.02 53.14 36.90
C ALA A 139 -39.12 53.97 38.18
#